data_AF-A0A3D3ZH47-F1
#
_entry.id   AF-A0A3D3ZH47-F1
#
_cell.length_a   1.000
_cell.length_b   1.000
_cell.length_c   1.000
_cell.angle_alpha   90.00
_cell.angle_beta   90.00
_cell.angle_gamma   90.00
#
_symmetry.space_group_name_H-M   'P 1'
#
loop_
_entity.id
_entity.type
_entity.pdbx_description
1 polymer ?
#
loop_
_entity_poly.entity_id
_entity_poly.type
_entity_poly.pdbx_seq_one_letter_code
_entity_poly.pdbx_strand_id
1 'polypeptide(L)'
;VKHPFERDLGFLYGTIFTDIPADPAHHSRNICIFAHAEVDRSPTGTGVSARLALHHAKGEIAVDQEIAIESILGAASVFRGKVVARTQFGSHSAIVPEVSGSAYIVGRSEWILDSRDALGQGFLLS
;
A
#
# COMPACT_ATOMS: atom_id res chain seq x y z
N VAL A 1 -12.71 -3.29 -13.15
CA VAL A 1 -11.37 -3.94 -13.10
C VAL A 1 -11.60 -5.45 -13.04
N LYS A 2 -10.80 -6.28 -13.72
CA LYS A 2 -10.94 -7.74 -13.70
C LYS A 2 -9.58 -8.35 -13.41
N HIS A 3 -9.47 -9.14 -12.34
CA HIS A 3 -8.26 -9.92 -12.10
C HIS A 3 -8.25 -11.14 -13.04
N PRO A 4 -7.11 -11.52 -13.66
CA PRO A 4 -7.06 -12.52 -14.72
C PRO A 4 -7.59 -13.92 -14.34
N PHE A 5 -7.41 -14.32 -13.09
CA PHE A 5 -7.72 -15.69 -12.63
C PHE A 5 -8.73 -15.78 -11.47
N GLU A 6 -8.88 -14.70 -10.71
CA GLU A 6 -9.65 -14.71 -9.45
C GLU A 6 -10.75 -13.68 -9.50
N ARG A 7 -12.00 -14.13 -9.58
CA ARG A 7 -13.14 -13.23 -9.73
C ARG A 7 -13.29 -12.28 -8.54
N ASP A 8 -13.03 -12.77 -7.33
CA ASP A 8 -13.22 -12.03 -6.09
C ASP A 8 -12.21 -10.86 -5.94
N LEU A 9 -11.11 -10.89 -6.70
CA LEU A 9 -10.13 -9.81 -6.78
C LEU A 9 -10.45 -8.78 -7.89
N GLY A 10 -11.56 -8.96 -8.61
CA GLY A 10 -12.00 -8.13 -9.73
C GLY A 10 -12.68 -6.81 -9.33
N PHE A 11 -12.09 -6.05 -8.41
CA PHE A 11 -12.64 -4.76 -7.96
C PHE A 11 -11.54 -3.71 -7.77
N LEU A 12 -11.94 -2.45 -7.57
CA LEU A 12 -11.02 -1.37 -7.20
C LEU A 12 -10.93 -1.32 -5.68
N TYR A 13 -9.74 -1.60 -5.13
CA TYR A 13 -9.52 -1.60 -3.69
C TYR A 13 -9.64 -0.20 -3.06
N GLY A 14 -9.07 0.80 -3.73
CA GLY A 14 -9.03 2.16 -3.23
C GLY A 14 -8.36 3.10 -4.24
N THR A 15 -8.21 4.36 -3.84
CA THR A 15 -7.59 5.42 -4.62
C THR A 15 -6.31 5.87 -3.91
N ILE A 16 -5.22 6.02 -4.66
CA ILE A 16 -3.97 6.55 -4.13
C ILE A 16 -3.76 7.95 -4.71
N PHE A 17 -3.72 8.94 -3.84
CA PHE A 17 -3.25 10.28 -4.17
C PHE A 17 -1.72 10.31 -4.04
N THR A 18 -1.07 10.94 -5.01
CA THR A 18 0.39 11.09 -5.03
C THR A 18 0.76 12.55 -5.11
N ASP A 19 1.87 12.93 -4.49
CA ASP A 19 2.34 14.31 -4.50
C ASP A 19 3.87 14.37 -4.26
N ILE A 20 4.42 15.58 -4.25
CA ILE A 20 5.81 15.90 -3.94
C ILE A 20 6.11 15.45 -2.48
N PRO A 21 7.20 14.71 -2.24
CA PRO A 21 7.58 14.27 -0.90
C PRO A 21 8.07 15.44 -0.04
N ALA A 22 8.07 15.25 1.28
CA ALA A 22 8.65 16.21 2.22
C ALA A 22 10.18 16.21 2.14
N ASP A 23 10.81 15.04 2.02
CA ASP A 23 12.24 14.92 1.73
C ASP A 23 12.48 14.92 0.21
N PRO A 24 13.21 15.90 -0.35
CA PRO A 24 13.53 15.95 -1.78
C PRO A 24 14.33 14.76 -2.30
N ALA A 25 14.96 13.95 -1.43
CA ALA A 25 15.65 12.72 -1.80
C ALA A 25 14.69 11.54 -2.02
N HIS A 26 13.44 11.64 -1.56
CA HIS A 26 12.41 10.63 -1.80
C HIS A 26 11.74 10.83 -3.15
N HIS A 27 11.12 9.76 -3.67
CA HIS A 27 10.54 9.76 -5.01
C HIS A 27 9.16 10.45 -5.04
N SER A 28 8.30 10.15 -4.08
CA SER A 28 6.94 10.70 -3.99
C SER A 28 6.35 10.46 -2.59
N ARG A 29 5.24 11.12 -2.28
CA ARG A 29 4.38 10.75 -1.15
C ARG A 29 3.06 10.16 -1.62
N ASN A 30 2.52 9.22 -0.85
CA ASN A 30 1.26 8.53 -1.13
C ASN A 30 0.25 8.71 0.01
N ILE A 31 -1.02 8.77 -0.35
CA ILE A 31 -2.16 8.64 0.57
C ILE A 31 -3.16 7.69 -0.07
N CYS A 32 -3.40 6.52 0.53
CA CYS A 32 -4.41 5.58 0.07
C CYS A 32 -5.72 5.78 0.83
N ILE A 33 -6.81 5.98 0.09
CA ILE A 33 -8.18 5.97 0.59
C ILE A 33 -8.82 4.65 0.15
N PHE A 34 -9.29 3.84 1.09
CA PHE A 34 -9.81 2.50 0.82
C PHE A 34 -11.02 2.16 1.72
N ALA A 35 -11.66 1.01 1.45
CA ALA A 35 -12.83 0.54 2.21
C ALA A 35 -13.90 1.64 2.41
N HIS A 36 -14.35 1.87 3.65
CA HIS A 36 -15.33 2.91 4.00
C HIS A 36 -14.65 4.26 4.24
N ALA A 37 -13.92 4.77 3.23
CA ALA A 37 -13.14 6.00 3.30
C ALA A 37 -12.06 6.00 4.40
N GLU A 38 -11.50 4.83 4.69
CA GLU A 38 -10.34 4.70 5.57
C GLU A 38 -9.09 5.27 4.89
N VAL A 39 -8.23 5.90 5.70
CA VAL A 39 -6.95 6.47 5.26
C VAL A 39 -5.82 5.58 5.74
N ASP A 40 -4.99 5.09 4.83
CA ASP A 40 -3.76 4.41 5.22
C ASP A 40 -2.73 5.44 5.72
N ARG A 41 -2.19 5.18 6.92
CA ARG A 41 -1.16 6.04 7.54
C ARG A 41 0.25 5.64 7.08
N SER A 42 0.39 4.48 6.47
CA SER A 42 1.62 4.04 5.79
C SER A 42 1.62 4.48 4.33
N PRO A 43 2.74 4.33 3.60
CA PRO A 43 2.79 4.57 2.15
C PRO A 43 1.95 3.58 1.31
N THR A 44 1.33 2.60 1.97
CA THR A 44 0.53 1.50 1.40
C THR A 44 1.35 0.53 0.57
N GLY A 45 1.78 -0.60 1.16
CA GLY A 45 2.71 -1.54 0.52
C GLY A 45 2.23 -2.08 -0.84
N THR A 46 0.97 -2.48 -0.95
CA THR A 46 0.38 -2.89 -2.24
C THR A 46 0.28 -1.73 -3.23
N GLY A 47 0.08 -0.50 -2.74
CA GLY A 47 0.12 0.73 -3.51
C GLY A 47 1.52 1.03 -4.06
N VAL A 48 2.56 0.87 -3.23
CA VAL A 48 3.97 0.94 -3.65
C VAL A 48 4.26 -0.10 -4.73
N SER A 49 3.83 -1.35 -4.55
CA SER A 49 3.96 -2.40 -5.57
C SER A 49 3.30 -2.02 -6.91
N ALA A 50 2.08 -1.50 -6.88
CA ALA A 50 1.39 -1.04 -8.08
C ALA A 50 2.13 0.15 -8.74
N ARG A 51 2.67 1.07 -7.95
CA ARG A 51 3.47 2.21 -8.42
C ARG A 51 4.77 1.74 -9.09
N LEU A 52 5.48 0.78 -8.49
CA LEU A 52 6.67 0.18 -9.07
C LEU A 52 6.35 -0.42 -10.45
N ALA A 53 5.24 -1.14 -10.59
CA ALA A 53 4.82 -1.71 -11.86
C ALA A 53 4.56 -0.64 -12.93
N LEU A 54 3.89 0.47 -12.56
CA LEU A 54 3.63 1.59 -13.46
C LEU A 54 4.90 2.31 -13.89
N HIS A 55 5.77 2.65 -12.95
CA HIS A 55 7.04 3.33 -13.23
C HIS A 55 7.95 2.47 -14.11
N HIS A 56 8.03 1.16 -13.82
CA HIS A 56 8.83 0.23 -14.62
C HIS A 56 8.27 0.07 -16.04
N ALA A 57 6.95 -0.06 -16.19
CA ALA A 57 6.30 -0.13 -17.50
C ALA A 57 6.53 1.14 -18.35
N LYS A 58 6.71 2.30 -17.71
CA LYS A 58 7.06 3.57 -18.36
C LYS A 58 8.57 3.76 -18.60
N GLY A 59 9.41 2.86 -18.09
CA GLY A 59 10.87 2.99 -18.16
C GLY A 59 11.46 4.04 -17.20
N GLU A 60 10.68 4.49 -16.21
CA GLU A 60 11.09 5.51 -15.23
C GLU A 60 11.98 4.93 -14.11
N ILE A 61 11.88 3.62 -13.87
CA ILE A 61 12.78 2.88 -12.95
C ILE A 61 13.28 1.59 -13.59
N ALA A 62 14.53 1.24 -13.32
CA ALA A 62 15.14 -0.03 -13.72
C ALA A 62 14.86 -1.16 -12.72
N VAL A 63 15.20 -2.39 -13.11
CA VAL A 63 15.31 -3.52 -12.17
C VAL A 63 16.43 -3.21 -11.17
N ASP A 64 16.23 -3.60 -9.92
CA ASP A 64 17.11 -3.33 -8.77
C ASP A 64 17.31 -1.85 -8.40
N GLN A 65 16.67 -0.91 -9.11
CA GLN A 65 16.64 0.49 -8.72
C GLN A 65 15.64 0.69 -7.57
N GLU A 66 16.15 1.09 -6.42
CA GLU A 66 15.34 1.41 -5.24
C GLU A 66 14.80 2.85 -5.30
N ILE A 67 13.54 3.01 -4.94
CA ILE A 67 12.90 4.30 -4.68
C ILE A 67 12.30 4.32 -3.27
N ALA A 68 12.29 5.50 -2.65
CA ALA A 68 11.66 5.73 -1.35
C ALA A 68 10.34 6.48 -1.53
N ILE A 69 9.28 6.00 -0.88
CA ILE A 69 7.93 6.58 -0.95
C ILE A 69 7.44 6.89 0.46
N GLU A 70 7.07 8.15 0.67
CA GLU A 70 6.51 8.65 1.93
C GLU A 70 5.01 8.36 2.05
N SER A 71 4.51 8.36 3.28
CA SER A 71 3.08 8.38 3.59
C SER A 71 2.57 9.81 3.85
N ILE A 72 1.30 9.93 4.25
CA ILE A 72 0.74 11.17 4.80
C ILE A 72 1.48 11.69 6.04
N LEU A 73 2.21 10.82 6.75
CA LEU A 73 2.99 11.19 7.94
C LEU A 73 4.40 11.72 7.60
N GLY A 74 4.74 11.84 6.31
CA GLY A 74 5.99 12.42 5.82
C GLY A 74 7.21 11.50 5.95
N ALA A 75 8.40 12.10 5.96
CA ALA A 75 9.70 11.40 5.91
C ALA A 75 9.99 10.44 7.09
N ALA A 76 9.22 10.51 8.17
CA ALA A 76 9.31 9.54 9.28
C ALA A 76 8.59 8.21 9.00
N SER A 77 7.77 8.14 7.95
CA SER A 77 7.00 6.95 7.57
C SER A 77 7.18 6.70 6.07
N VAL A 78 8.17 5.85 5.77
CA VAL A 78 8.70 5.61 4.43
C VAL A 78 8.79 4.12 4.16
N PHE A 79 8.39 3.73 2.95
CA PHE A 79 8.68 2.41 2.39
C PHE A 79 9.69 2.54 1.27
N ARG A 80 10.61 1.60 1.22
CA ARG A 80 11.56 1.41 0.11
C ARG A 80 11.01 0.35 -0.81
N GLY A 81 11.03 0.62 -2.10
CA GLY A 81 10.50 -0.28 -3.11
C GLY A 81 11.46 -0.43 -4.27
N LYS A 82 11.57 -1.65 -4.81
CA LYS A 82 12.30 -1.92 -6.06
C LYS A 82 11.65 -3.05 -6.85
N VAL A 83 11.93 -3.08 -8.14
CA VAL A 83 11.58 -4.22 -9.00
C VAL A 83 12.69 -5.25 -8.91
N VAL A 84 12.41 -6.46 -8.42
CA VAL A 84 13.43 -7.53 -8.31
C VAL A 84 13.44 -8.48 -9.52
N ALA A 85 12.32 -8.59 -10.23
CA ALA A 85 12.25 -9.39 -11.45
C ALA A 85 11.14 -8.92 -12.39
N ARG A 86 11.27 -9.27 -13.67
CA ARG A 86 10.20 -9.20 -14.67
C ARG A 86 9.57 -10.59 -14.80
N THR A 87 8.27 -10.63 -15.04
CA THR A 87 7.54 -11.89 -15.24
C THR A 87 6.31 -11.68 -16.13
N GLN A 88 5.59 -12.77 -16.41
CA GLN A 88 4.24 -12.74 -16.97
C GLN A 88 3.22 -13.14 -15.91
N PHE A 89 2.08 -12.45 -15.90
CA PHE A 89 0.91 -12.86 -15.14
C PHE A 89 -0.31 -12.97 -16.07
N GLY A 90 -0.59 -14.21 -16.50
CA GLY A 90 -1.49 -14.45 -17.63
C GLY A 90 -0.98 -13.77 -18.90
N SER A 91 -1.83 -13.01 -19.57
CA SER A 91 -1.48 -12.25 -20.77
C SER A 91 -0.74 -10.93 -20.49
N HIS A 92 -0.48 -10.57 -19.23
CA HIS A 92 0.05 -9.25 -18.86
C HIS A 92 1.53 -9.31 -18.46
N SER A 93 2.34 -8.40 -19.04
CA SER A 93 3.67 -8.09 -18.52
C SER A 93 3.57 -7.61 -17.09
N ALA A 94 4.38 -8.22 -16.22
CA ALA A 94 4.33 -8.02 -14.79
C ALA A 94 5.74 -7.89 -14.20
N ILE A 95 5.77 -7.46 -12.95
CA ILE A 95 6.98 -7.40 -12.15
C ILE A 95 6.80 -8.22 -10.87
N VAL A 96 7.91 -8.59 -10.26
CA VAL A 96 7.97 -8.98 -8.85
C VAL A 96 8.49 -7.77 -8.09
N PRO A 97 7.65 -7.07 -7.31
CA PRO A 97 8.09 -5.96 -6.46
C PRO A 97 8.60 -6.47 -5.11
N GLU A 98 9.63 -5.82 -4.59
CA GLU A 98 10.03 -5.90 -3.18
C GLU A 98 9.65 -4.59 -2.51
N VAL A 99 9.05 -4.68 -1.32
CA VAL A 99 8.70 -3.52 -0.49
C VAL A 99 9.23 -3.76 0.92
N SER A 100 10.00 -2.80 1.42
CA SER A 100 10.66 -2.85 2.72
C SER A 100 10.22 -1.68 3.59
N GLY A 101 9.97 -1.96 4.86
CA GLY A 101 9.57 -1.00 5.88
C GLY A 101 9.83 -1.56 7.28
N SER A 102 9.38 -0.84 8.30
CA SER A 102 9.55 -1.23 9.70
C SER A 102 8.21 -1.31 10.41
N ALA A 103 8.12 -2.20 11.39
CA ALA A 103 7.02 -2.30 12.34
C ALA A 103 7.58 -2.39 13.76
N TYR A 104 6.81 -1.91 14.74
CA TYR A 104 7.21 -1.82 16.14
C TYR A 104 6.12 -2.40 17.03
N ILE A 105 6.52 -3.08 18.10
CA ILE A 105 5.58 -3.56 19.12
C ILE A 105 5.04 -2.34 19.87
N VAL A 106 3.72 -2.15 19.84
CA VAL A 106 3.04 -1.02 20.51
C VAL A 106 2.34 -1.41 21.81
N GLY A 107 2.16 -2.70 22.05
CA GLY A 107 1.49 -3.19 23.26
C GLY A 107 1.06 -4.65 23.14
N ARG A 108 0.46 -5.15 24.22
CA ARG A 108 -0.22 -6.44 24.28
C ARG A 108 -1.61 -6.21 24.87
N SER A 109 -2.63 -6.78 24.25
CA SER A 109 -4.03 -6.57 24.61
C SER A 109 -4.75 -7.89 24.87
N GLU A 110 -5.70 -7.88 25.80
CA GLU A 110 -6.70 -8.92 26.01
C GLU A 110 -8.08 -8.29 25.80
N TRP A 111 -8.86 -8.84 24.88
CA TRP A 111 -10.19 -8.34 24.53
C TRP A 111 -11.25 -9.29 25.10
N ILE A 112 -12.22 -8.75 25.84
CA ILE A 112 -13.31 -9.52 26.46
C ILE A 112 -14.63 -8.92 26.00
N LEU A 113 -15.51 -9.72 25.41
CA LEU A 113 -16.84 -9.32 24.99
C LEU A 113 -17.88 -9.97 25.91
N ASP A 114 -18.61 -9.15 26.66
CA ASP A 114 -19.76 -9.62 27.45
C ASP A 114 -21.00 -9.71 26.56
N SER A 115 -21.69 -10.85 26.61
CA SER A 115 -22.97 -11.07 25.91
C SER A 115 -24.07 -10.04 26.22
N ARG A 116 -23.95 -9.31 27.34
CA ARG A 116 -24.89 -8.28 27.79
C ARG A 116 -24.53 -6.88 27.30
N ASP A 117 -23.35 -6.68 26.72
CA ASP A 117 -22.93 -5.39 26.20
C ASP A 117 -23.63 -5.08 24.87
N ALA A 118 -24.53 -4.10 24.90
CA ALA A 118 -25.29 -3.66 23.73
C ALA A 118 -24.40 -3.06 22.62
N LEU A 119 -23.17 -2.64 22.94
CA LEU A 119 -22.20 -2.09 22.00
C LEU A 119 -20.98 -3.01 21.80
N GLY A 120 -21.03 -4.25 22.30
CA GLY A 120 -19.87 -5.16 22.31
C GLY A 120 -19.34 -5.54 20.91
N GLN A 121 -20.16 -5.37 19.87
CA GLN A 121 -19.76 -5.56 18.45
C GLN A 121 -19.13 -4.29 17.83
N GLY A 122 -19.00 -3.22 18.61
CA GLY A 122 -18.55 -1.92 18.15
C GLY A 122 -19.62 -1.13 17.41
N PHE A 123 -19.23 0.05 16.96
CA PHE A 123 -20.02 0.93 16.12
C PHE A 123 -19.07 1.74 15.23
N LEU A 124 -19.59 2.26 14.12
CA LEU A 124 -18.84 3.11 13.20
C LEU A 124 -19.47 4.51 13.19
N LEU A 125 -18.64 5.53 13.40
CA LEU A 125 -18.97 6.91 13.08
C LEU A 125 -18.07 7.32 11.93
N SER A 126 -18.70 7.63 10.79
CA SER A 126 -18.05 7.96 9.52
C SER A 126 -18.28 9.42 9.17
#